data_AF-A0A0C2BTA0-F1
#
_entry.id   AF-A0A0C2BTA0-F1
#
_cell.length_a   1.000
_cell.length_b   1.000
_cell.length_c   1.000
_cell.angle_alpha   90.00
_cell.angle_beta   90.00
_cell.angle_gamma   90.00
#
_symmetry.space_group_name_H-M   'P 1'
#
loop_
_entity.id
_entity.type
_entity.pdbx_description
1 polymer ?
#
loop_
_entity_poly.entity_id
_entity_poly.type
_entity_poly.pdbx_seq_one_letter_code
_entity_poly.pdbx_strand_id
1 'polypeptide(L)'
;MLGVACRRKRKREMAGEALCKENLEVVLVKIEGNKPVLVTGHTTGYEAPTLDKAANVSPQLMSFNSNQLTFRFSRPLGANGARNHKLEDCQTWNFVKEGGLENGAIGVHTSKPVPVKVCPKECKKSIIHD
;
A
#
# COMPACT_ATOMS: atom_id res chain seq x y z
N MET A 1 -6.34 3.30 -3.80
CA MET A 1 -5.51 2.12 -4.10
C MET A 1 -4.09 2.43 -3.72
N LEU A 2 -3.56 1.70 -2.73
CA LEU A 2 -2.13 1.48 -2.57
C LEU A 2 -2.04 0.01 -2.18
N GLY A 3 -1.65 -0.87 -3.10
CA GLY A 3 -1.69 -2.30 -2.84
C GLY A 3 -0.52 -3.01 -3.45
N VAL A 4 0.29 -3.63 -2.59
CA VAL A 4 1.34 -4.55 -3.03
C VAL A 4 0.68 -5.91 -3.23
N ALA A 5 0.64 -6.41 -4.48
CA ALA A 5 0.23 -7.79 -4.81
C ALA A 5 0.89 -8.19 -6.14
N CYS A 6 1.53 -9.36 -6.24
CA CYS A 6 2.51 -9.65 -7.29
C CYS A 6 2.11 -10.73 -8.29
N ARG A 7 2.60 -10.70 -9.54
CA ARG A 7 2.34 -11.76 -10.54
C ARG A 7 3.47 -12.81 -10.67
N ARG A 8 3.07 -14.06 -10.96
CA ARG A 8 3.82 -15.34 -10.87
C ARG A 8 4.27 -15.93 -12.24
N LYS A 9 5.40 -16.66 -12.19
CA LYS A 9 5.99 -17.68 -13.10
C LYS A 9 5.50 -17.83 -14.56
N ARG A 10 6.43 -17.63 -15.50
CA ARG A 10 6.74 -18.62 -16.56
C ARG A 10 8.25 -18.81 -16.69
N LYS A 11 8.65 -20.06 -16.92
CA LYS A 11 10.00 -20.54 -17.21
C LYS A 11 10.59 -19.74 -18.38
N ARG A 12 11.86 -19.35 -18.24
CA ARG A 12 12.75 -18.68 -19.21
C ARG A 12 12.62 -17.16 -19.28
N GLU A 13 13.80 -16.56 -19.43
CA GLU A 13 14.16 -15.15 -19.56
C GLU A 13 14.42 -14.35 -18.27
N MET A 14 15.67 -13.89 -18.24
CA MET A 14 16.28 -12.95 -17.32
C MET A 14 15.75 -11.53 -17.59
N ALA A 15 16.04 -10.63 -16.65
CA ALA A 15 15.90 -9.16 -16.70
C ALA A 15 14.56 -8.58 -16.20
N GLY A 16 14.63 -8.00 -14.99
CA GLY A 16 13.63 -7.06 -14.47
C GLY A 16 13.04 -7.47 -13.12
N GLU A 17 13.69 -7.04 -12.02
CA GLU A 17 13.27 -7.34 -10.65
C GLU A 17 11.82 -6.88 -10.37
N ALA A 18 10.88 -7.83 -10.34
CA ALA A 18 9.59 -7.67 -9.69
C ALA A 18 9.81 -7.91 -8.18
N LEU A 19 10.11 -6.83 -7.44
CA LEU A 19 10.37 -6.87 -6.00
C LEU A 19 9.06 -7.04 -5.21
N CYS A 20 8.55 -8.26 -5.16
CA CYS A 20 7.46 -8.61 -4.26
C CYS A 20 8.05 -9.34 -3.07
N LYS A 21 8.44 -8.54 -2.08
CA LYS A 21 9.00 -9.05 -0.84
C LYS A 21 7.88 -9.60 0.05
N GLU A 22 8.18 -10.69 0.72
CA GLU A 22 7.39 -11.22 1.82
C GLU A 22 7.47 -10.27 3.03
N ASN A 23 6.43 -10.27 3.86
CA ASN A 23 6.34 -9.49 5.10
C ASN A 23 6.39 -7.96 4.92
N LEU A 24 5.87 -7.43 3.82
CA LEU A 24 5.69 -5.98 3.66
C LEU A 24 4.37 -5.54 4.30
N GLU A 25 4.42 -4.48 5.11
CA GLU A 25 3.22 -3.74 5.51
C GLU A 25 2.58 -3.09 4.28
N VAL A 26 1.25 -3.14 4.21
CA VAL A 26 0.48 -2.48 3.16
C VAL A 26 -0.61 -1.60 3.76
N VAL A 27 -0.82 -0.44 3.14
CA VAL A 27 -1.94 0.48 3.44
C VAL A 27 -2.76 0.59 2.17
N LEU A 28 -3.97 0.04 2.17
CA LEU A 28 -4.83 -0.03 0.99
C LEU A 28 -6.05 0.87 1.15
N VAL A 29 -6.53 1.36 0.01
CA VAL A 29 -7.85 2.00 -0.07
C VAL A 29 -8.66 1.29 -1.13
N LYS A 30 -9.79 0.71 -0.69
CA LYS A 30 -10.81 0.06 -1.52
C LYS A 30 -11.93 1.05 -1.83
N ILE A 31 -12.60 0.88 -2.96
CA ILE A 31 -13.84 1.59 -3.25
C ILE A 31 -14.97 0.57 -3.16
N GLU A 32 -15.84 0.72 -2.16
CA GLU A 32 -16.96 -0.17 -1.90
C GLU A 32 -18.25 0.67 -1.89
N GLY A 33 -19.19 0.38 -2.80
CA GLY A 33 -20.43 1.16 -2.90
C GLY A 33 -20.20 2.65 -3.09
N ASN A 34 -19.23 3.03 -3.94
CA ASN A 34 -18.79 4.40 -4.20
C ASN A 34 -18.19 5.13 -2.97
N LYS A 35 -17.89 4.41 -1.89
CA LYS A 35 -17.26 4.96 -0.68
C LYS A 35 -15.83 4.41 -0.55
N PRO A 36 -14.84 5.27 -0.32
CA PRO A 36 -13.48 4.81 -0.13
C PRO A 36 -13.28 4.31 1.31
N VAL A 37 -12.74 3.10 1.45
CA VAL A 37 -12.47 2.42 2.73
C VAL A 37 -10.98 2.16 2.85
N LEU A 38 -10.36 2.65 3.92
CA LEU A 38 -8.95 2.43 4.21
C LEU A 38 -8.77 1.16 5.07
N VAL A 39 -7.87 0.27 4.65
CA VAL A 39 -7.50 -0.94 5.38
C VAL A 39 -5.99 -1.11 5.39
N THR A 40 -5.46 -1.89 6.32
CA THR A 40 -4.04 -2.25 6.37
C THR A 40 -3.87 -3.76 6.36
N GLY A 41 -2.66 -4.24 6.12
CA GLY A 41 -2.36 -5.66 6.09
C GLY A 41 -0.90 -5.95 5.83
N HIS A 42 -0.62 -7.18 5.40
CA HIS A 42 0.72 -7.59 5.02
C HIS A 42 0.75 -8.57 3.85
N THR A 43 1.87 -8.59 3.14
CA THR A 43 2.16 -9.58 2.11
C THR A 43 2.78 -10.84 2.71
N THR A 44 2.38 -12.00 2.21
CA THR A 44 3.01 -13.30 2.52
C THR A 44 3.66 -13.92 1.28
N GLY A 45 3.70 -13.18 0.16
CA GLY A 45 4.28 -13.63 -1.11
C GLY A 45 3.53 -13.04 -2.31
N TYR A 46 3.29 -13.87 -3.33
CA TYR A 46 2.63 -13.51 -4.60
C TYR A 46 1.10 -13.57 -4.55
N GLU A 47 0.51 -13.63 -3.35
CA GLU A 47 -0.93 -13.74 -3.16
C GLU A 47 -1.52 -12.40 -2.67
N ALA A 48 -2.85 -12.33 -2.58
CA ALA A 48 -3.53 -11.17 -2.01
C ALA A 48 -3.03 -10.89 -0.57
N PRO A 49 -2.85 -9.62 -0.18
CA PRO A 49 -2.45 -9.29 1.19
C PRO A 49 -3.45 -9.81 2.22
N THR A 50 -2.92 -10.30 3.34
CA THR A 50 -3.74 -10.62 4.50
C THR A 50 -4.04 -9.33 5.25
N LEU A 51 -5.33 -8.99 5.35
CA LEU A 51 -5.78 -7.76 5.99
C LEU A 51 -5.73 -7.86 7.51
N ASP A 52 -5.39 -6.75 8.14
CA ASP A 52 -5.44 -6.61 9.59
C ASP A 52 -6.90 -6.56 10.08
N LYS A 53 -7.13 -7.06 11.29
CA LYS A 53 -8.44 -6.93 11.95
C LYS A 53 -8.86 -5.47 12.16
N ALA A 54 -7.88 -4.58 12.32
CA ALA A 54 -8.06 -3.14 12.45
C ALA A 54 -6.94 -2.42 11.69
N ALA A 55 -7.28 -1.34 10.99
CA ALA A 55 -6.31 -0.51 10.29
C ALA A 55 -5.31 0.10 11.28
N ASN A 56 -4.02 -0.01 10.97
CA ASN A 56 -2.95 0.53 11.81
C ASN A 56 -2.54 1.98 11.42
N VAL A 57 -3.37 2.66 10.63
CA VAL A 57 -3.18 4.07 10.26
C VAL A 57 -4.49 4.84 10.47
N SER A 58 -4.39 6.15 10.64
CA SER A 58 -5.54 7.03 10.85
C SER A 58 -5.86 7.82 9.58
N PRO A 59 -7.04 7.66 8.95
CA PRO A 59 -7.42 8.45 7.79
C PRO A 59 -7.59 9.93 8.16
N GLN A 60 -7.07 10.81 7.32
CA GLN A 60 -7.14 12.27 7.45
C GLN A 60 -7.93 12.92 6.32
N LEU A 61 -8.02 12.24 5.17
CA LEU A 61 -8.86 12.61 4.03
C LEU A 61 -9.20 11.32 3.29
N MET A 62 -10.47 11.16 2.92
CA MET A 62 -10.94 10.03 2.14
C MET A 62 -12.07 10.54 1.23
N SER A 63 -11.79 10.72 -0.05
CA SER A 63 -12.75 11.25 -1.02
C SER A 63 -12.66 10.46 -2.32
N PHE A 64 -13.81 10.12 -2.89
CA PHE A 64 -13.91 9.52 -4.21
C PHE A 64 -14.97 10.27 -5.01
N ASN A 65 -14.54 11.05 -6.00
CA ASN A 65 -15.44 11.86 -6.83
C ASN A 65 -14.93 11.83 -8.28
N SER A 66 -15.84 11.79 -9.26
CA SER A 66 -15.51 11.76 -10.69
C SER A 66 -14.46 10.70 -11.05
N ASN A 67 -14.57 9.50 -10.45
CA ASN A 67 -13.60 8.39 -10.55
C ASN A 67 -12.17 8.73 -10.07
N GLN A 68 -11.99 9.81 -9.33
CA GLN A 68 -10.73 10.19 -8.72
C GLN A 68 -10.77 9.95 -7.21
N LEU A 69 -9.85 9.11 -6.74
CA LEU A 69 -9.64 8.84 -5.31
C LEU A 69 -8.56 9.77 -4.77
N THR A 70 -8.93 10.57 -3.78
CA THR A 70 -8.00 11.37 -2.99
C THR A 70 -8.02 10.86 -1.56
N PHE A 71 -6.86 10.51 -1.02
CA PHE A 71 -6.75 10.04 0.35
C PHE A 71 -5.49 10.54 1.03
N ARG A 72 -5.58 10.70 2.34
CA ARG A 72 -4.48 11.06 3.23
C ARG A 72 -4.64 10.25 4.50
N PHE A 73 -3.53 9.78 5.05
CA PHE A 73 -3.52 9.09 6.34
C PHE A 73 -2.30 9.52 7.16
N SER A 74 -2.36 9.26 8.46
CA SER A 74 -1.25 9.43 9.39
C SER A 74 -0.94 8.12 10.09
N ARG A 75 0.32 7.94 10.48
CA ARG A 75 0.81 6.80 11.26
C ARG A 75 1.94 7.27 12.18
N PRO A 76 2.04 6.77 13.43
CA PRO A 76 3.17 7.05 14.28
C PRO A 76 4.50 6.60 13.65
N LEU A 77 5.59 7.33 13.96
CA LEU A 77 6.93 6.91 13.54
C LEU A 77 7.39 5.62 14.24
N GLY A 78 6.92 5.40 15.46
CA GLY A 78 7.28 4.25 16.30
C GLY A 78 6.74 2.90 15.83
N ALA A 79 7.06 1.87 16.61
CA ALA A 79 6.46 0.54 16.47
C ALA A 79 4.93 0.63 16.52
N ASN A 80 4.25 0.09 15.52
CA ASN A 80 2.81 0.21 15.38
C ASN A 80 2.19 -0.95 14.60
N GLY A 81 0.93 -1.30 14.93
CA GLY A 81 0.20 -2.42 14.32
C GLY A 81 0.64 -3.79 14.85
N ALA A 82 -0.05 -4.84 14.38
CA ALA A 82 0.13 -6.21 14.89
C ALA A 82 1.55 -6.78 14.71
N ARG A 83 2.32 -6.25 13.76
CA ARG A 83 3.68 -6.68 13.43
C ARG A 83 4.75 -5.74 14.02
N ASN A 84 4.37 -4.74 14.82
CA ASN A 84 5.29 -3.76 15.43
C ASN A 84 6.23 -3.08 14.42
N HIS A 85 5.77 -2.84 13.20
CA HIS A 85 6.59 -2.22 12.17
C HIS A 85 6.94 -0.78 12.58
N LYS A 86 8.16 -0.38 12.24
CA LYS A 86 8.81 0.88 12.65
C LYS A 86 9.06 1.77 11.42
N LEU A 87 8.89 3.08 11.57
CA LEU A 87 9.07 4.08 10.51
C LEU A 87 10.20 5.08 10.81
N GLU A 88 10.97 4.85 11.88
CA GLU A 88 12.06 5.75 12.26
C GLU A 88 13.23 5.77 11.25
N ASP A 89 13.40 4.68 10.51
CA ASP A 89 14.46 4.51 9.51
C ASP A 89 13.97 4.76 8.08
N CYS A 90 14.92 5.12 7.20
CA CYS A 90 14.69 5.19 5.77
C CYS A 90 14.39 3.81 5.19
N GLN A 91 13.33 3.71 4.39
CA GLN A 91 12.86 2.45 3.82
C GLN A 91 12.28 2.67 2.42
N THR A 92 12.30 1.62 1.60
CA THR A 92 11.74 1.69 0.25
C THR A 92 10.23 1.45 0.32
N TRP A 93 9.46 2.44 -0.12
CA TRP A 93 8.01 2.33 -0.29
C TRP A 93 7.70 1.99 -1.75
N ASN A 94 6.78 1.05 -1.93
CA ASN A 94 6.31 0.67 -3.27
C ASN A 94 4.94 1.28 -3.49
N PHE A 95 4.87 2.28 -4.36
CA PHE A 95 3.62 2.93 -4.72
C PHE A 95 2.97 2.19 -5.88
N VAL A 96 1.72 1.79 -5.70
CA VAL A 96 0.93 1.10 -6.71
C VAL A 96 -0.31 1.94 -6.99
N LYS A 97 -0.49 2.34 -8.25
CA LYS A 97 -1.57 3.24 -8.68
C LYS A 97 -2.93 2.58 -8.55
N GLU A 98 -3.09 1.40 -9.15
CA GLU A 98 -4.38 0.70 -9.19
C GLU A 98 -4.26 -0.83 -9.36
N GLY A 99 -5.35 -1.53 -9.07
CA GLY A 99 -5.48 -2.98 -9.19
C GLY A 99 -6.93 -3.44 -9.10
N GLY A 100 -7.18 -4.72 -9.38
CA GLY A 100 -8.54 -5.28 -9.32
C GLY A 100 -9.07 -5.41 -7.89
N LEU A 101 -10.40 -5.40 -7.75
CA LEU A 101 -11.09 -5.93 -6.58
C LEU A 101 -11.94 -7.12 -7.07
N GLU A 102 -11.57 -8.33 -6.69
CA GLU A 102 -12.20 -9.56 -7.16
C GLU A 102 -12.91 -10.21 -5.96
N ASN A 103 -14.25 -10.23 -5.99
CA ASN A 103 -15.07 -10.80 -4.91
C ASN A 103 -14.74 -10.23 -3.50
N GLY A 104 -14.42 -8.93 -3.43
CA GLY A 104 -14.03 -8.27 -2.17
C GLY A 104 -12.57 -8.49 -1.74
N ALA A 105 -11.86 -9.40 -2.42
CA ALA A 105 -10.43 -9.60 -2.28
C ALA A 105 -9.64 -8.64 -3.17
N ILE A 106 -8.40 -8.36 -2.75
CA ILE A 106 -7.52 -7.42 -3.43
C ILE A 106 -6.81 -8.19 -4.53
N GLY A 107 -7.16 -7.88 -5.77
CA GLY A 107 -6.62 -8.50 -6.97
C GLY A 107 -5.24 -7.96 -7.35
N VAL A 108 -4.77 -8.37 -8.51
CA VAL A 108 -3.45 -8.02 -9.02
C VAL A 108 -3.43 -6.55 -9.46
N HIS A 109 -2.28 -5.88 -9.28
CA HIS A 109 -2.07 -4.53 -9.83
C HIS A 109 -1.95 -4.56 -11.35
N THR A 110 -2.42 -3.51 -12.02
CA THR A 110 -2.31 -3.36 -13.48
C THR A 110 -1.02 -2.67 -13.90
N SER A 111 -0.37 -1.95 -12.98
CA SER A 111 0.83 -1.15 -13.22
C SER A 111 1.99 -1.59 -12.34
N LYS A 112 3.22 -1.59 -12.88
CA LYS A 112 4.44 -1.87 -12.11
C LYS A 112 4.53 -0.96 -10.87
N PRO A 113 4.82 -1.50 -9.67
CA PRO A 113 5.06 -0.69 -8.49
C PRO A 113 6.23 0.27 -8.68
N VAL A 114 6.08 1.49 -8.17
CA VAL A 114 7.13 2.52 -8.20
C VAL A 114 7.86 2.52 -6.85
N PRO A 115 9.12 2.07 -6.80
CA PRO A 115 9.91 2.10 -5.56
C PRO A 115 10.43 3.51 -5.30
N VAL A 116 10.25 4.00 -4.08
CA VAL A 116 10.74 5.31 -3.63
C VAL A 116 11.39 5.15 -2.26
N LYS A 117 12.61 5.67 -2.09
CA LYS A 117 13.25 5.71 -0.76
C LYS A 117 12.62 6.84 0.04
N VAL A 118 11.97 6.51 1.14
CA VAL A 118 11.30 7.46 2.04
C VAL A 118 11.98 7.40 3.41
N CYS A 119 12.25 8.57 3.99
CA CYS A 119 12.84 8.72 5.33
C CYS A 119 11.83 9.47 6.22
N PRO A 120 10.84 8.79 6.82
CA PRO A 120 9.72 9.47 7.49
C PRO A 120 10.15 10.41 8.62
N LYS A 121 11.22 10.07 9.33
CA LYS A 121 11.82 10.91 10.38
C LYS A 121 12.41 12.24 9.86
N GLU A 122 12.80 12.28 8.59
CA GLU A 122 13.37 13.46 7.93
C GLU A 122 12.30 14.29 7.20
N CYS A 123 11.10 13.75 7.03
CA CYS A 123 9.94 14.43 6.45
C CYS A 123 9.37 15.49 7.42
N LYS A 124 10.12 16.58 7.62
CA LYS A 124 9.78 17.67 8.55
C LYS A 124 8.93 18.77 7.92
N LYS A 125 8.77 18.77 6.60
CA LYS A 125 7.96 19.74 5.86
C LYS A 125 6.75 19.05 5.25
N SER A 126 5.58 19.62 5.52
CA SER A 126 4.36 19.26 4.83
C SER A 126 4.44 19.76 3.39
N ILE A 127 4.65 18.86 2.43
CA ILE A 127 4.51 19.20 1.00
C ILE A 127 3.02 19.12 0.68
N ILE A 128 2.25 20.06 1.22
CA ILE A 128 0.86 20.29 0.80
C ILE A 128 0.93 21.48 -0.14
N HIS A 129 0.63 21.26 -1.41
CA HIS A 129 0.17 22.32 -2.29
C HIS A 129 -1.36 22.34 -2.15
N ASP A 130 -1.88 23.47 -1.68
CA ASP A 130 -3.31 23.80 -1.68
C ASP A 130 -3.84 23.95 -3.11
#